data_AF-A0A7H0LMX5-F1
#
_entry.id   AF-A0A7H0LMX5-F1
#
_cell.length_a   1.000
_cell.length_b   1.000
_cell.length_c   1.000
_cell.angle_alpha   90.00
_cell.angle_beta   90.00
_cell.angle_gamma   90.00
#
_symmetry.space_group_name_H-M   'P 1'
#
loop_
_entity.id
_entity.type
_entity.pdbx_description
1 polymer ?
#
loop_
_entity_poly.entity_id
_entity_poly.type
_entity_poly.pdbx_seq_one_letter_code
_entity_poly.pdbx_strand_id
1 'polypeptide(L)'
;MDRDASTPPAQKGGASSSAYLHPYACFRCRKSFKRASRANAVLTCPDCGGPSIGLTRKFKPPKRTDIKQWEKVEALVRHGFLFWSLGEPYPETLDQVTAFAQRHAGFIGRERAKRPDAYAQIEAALSDMSGTLK
;
A
#
# COMPACT_ATOMS: atom_id res chain seq x y z
N MET A 1 3.13 10.21 -49.86
CA MET A 1 2.47 9.15 -49.10
C MET A 1 3.11 9.09 -47.71
N ASP A 2 2.52 9.88 -46.82
CA ASP A 2 2.24 9.63 -45.40
C ASP A 2 3.34 9.11 -44.46
N ARG A 3 3.76 10.04 -43.58
CA ARG A 3 4.43 9.83 -42.29
C ARG A 3 3.35 9.42 -41.28
N ASP A 4 3.50 8.28 -40.60
CA ASP A 4 3.20 8.20 -39.16
C ASP A 4 3.88 6.99 -38.53
N ALA A 5 4.95 7.25 -37.77
CA ALA A 5 5.47 6.31 -36.77
C ALA A 5 5.64 7.10 -35.48
N SER A 6 4.51 7.49 -34.90
CA SER A 6 4.46 8.15 -33.60
C SER A 6 5.05 7.24 -32.53
N THR A 7 6.16 7.71 -31.97
CA THR A 7 7.02 7.08 -30.97
C THR A 7 6.31 6.99 -29.60
N PRO A 8 6.39 5.88 -28.85
CA PRO A 8 5.97 5.86 -27.45
C PRO A 8 6.93 6.70 -26.59
N PRO A 9 6.44 7.64 -25.76
CA PRO A 9 7.32 8.42 -24.90
C PRO A 9 7.77 7.61 -23.67
N ALA A 10 9.06 7.76 -23.40
CA ALA A 10 9.72 7.67 -22.09
C ALA A 10 10.04 6.28 -21.51
N GLN A 11 11.21 5.76 -21.87
CA GLN A 11 12.09 5.09 -20.91
C GLN A 11 13.51 5.69 -21.03
N LYS A 12 13.73 6.88 -20.45
CA LYS A 12 15.08 7.41 -20.20
C LYS A 12 15.50 7.00 -18.78
N GLY A 13 16.57 6.21 -18.73
CA GLY A 13 17.07 5.57 -17.51
C GLY A 13 17.80 6.50 -16.54
N GLY A 14 18.34 5.90 -15.49
CA GLY A 14 19.26 6.60 -14.59
C GLY A 14 19.64 5.82 -13.32
N ALA A 15 20.87 5.29 -13.34
CA ALA A 15 21.80 5.06 -12.23
C ALA A 15 21.50 4.03 -11.12
N SER A 16 22.50 3.17 -10.93
CA SER A 16 22.68 2.16 -9.89
C SER A 16 22.91 2.77 -8.49
N SER A 17 21.98 2.49 -7.60
CA SER A 17 22.23 2.07 -6.23
C SER A 17 21.16 1.01 -5.97
N SER A 18 21.45 -0.09 -5.29
CA SER A 18 20.40 -1.02 -4.86
C SER A 18 19.59 -0.35 -3.73
N ALA A 19 18.98 0.79 -4.03
CA ALA A 19 18.00 1.45 -3.18
C ALA A 19 16.79 0.52 -3.20
N TYR A 20 16.62 -0.22 -2.11
CA TYR A 20 15.52 -1.16 -1.98
C TYR A 20 14.21 -0.42 -2.25
N LEU A 21 13.50 -0.86 -3.28
CA LEU A 21 12.23 -0.28 -3.66
C LEU A 21 11.15 -0.66 -2.65
N HIS A 22 10.49 0.34 -2.12
CA HIS A 22 9.39 0.20 -1.18
C HIS A 22 8.06 0.28 -1.92
N PRO A 23 7.16 -0.70 -1.73
CA PRO A 23 5.84 -0.66 -2.35
C PRO A 23 4.94 0.35 -1.62
N TYR A 24 4.22 1.14 -2.40
CA TYR A 24 3.11 1.95 -1.95
C TYR A 24 1.84 1.39 -2.59
N ALA A 25 0.77 1.25 -1.83
CA ALA A 25 -0.51 0.74 -2.28
C ALA A 25 -1.56 1.84 -2.23
N CYS A 26 -2.20 2.13 -3.36
CA CYS A 26 -3.35 3.00 -3.41
C CYS A 26 -4.64 2.16 -3.45
N PHE A 27 -5.43 2.25 -2.39
CA PHE A 27 -6.68 1.49 -2.27
C PHE A 27 -7.80 2.05 -3.15
N ARG A 28 -7.76 3.35 -3.47
CA ARG A 28 -8.74 4.00 -4.36
C ARG A 28 -8.69 3.43 -5.79
N CYS A 29 -7.51 3.33 -6.39
CA CYS A 29 -7.35 2.83 -7.76
C CYS A 29 -6.87 1.38 -7.87
N ARG A 30 -6.59 0.74 -6.71
CA ARG A 30 -6.14 -0.65 -6.58
C ARG A 30 -4.86 -0.93 -7.37
N LYS A 31 -3.91 0.00 -7.27
CA LYS A 31 -2.58 -0.10 -7.88
C LYS A 31 -1.51 -0.02 -6.80
N SER A 32 -0.38 -0.66 -7.07
CA SER A 32 0.83 -0.48 -6.30
C SER A 32 1.96 0.02 -7.20
N PHE A 33 2.76 0.92 -6.66
CA PHE A 33 3.94 1.46 -7.31
C PHE A 33 5.11 1.46 -6.33
N LYS A 34 6.32 1.53 -6.87
CA LYS A 34 7.56 1.46 -6.09
C LYS A 34 8.20 2.84 -5.94
N ARG A 35 8.84 3.08 -4.80
CA ARG A 35 9.65 4.29 -4.53
C ARG A 35 10.97 3.90 -3.88
N ALA A 36 12.01 4.66 -4.19
CA ALA A 36 13.34 4.46 -3.61
C ALA A 36 13.41 4.85 -2.12
N SER A 37 12.54 5.77 -1.68
CA SER A 37 12.52 6.26 -0.30
C SER A 37 11.26 5.79 0.47
N ARG A 38 11.46 5.46 1.75
CA ARG A 38 10.42 5.20 2.74
C ARG A 38 10.28 6.36 3.74
N ALA A 39 10.73 7.56 3.39
CA ALA A 39 10.72 8.72 4.29
C ALA A 39 9.31 9.04 4.79
N ASN A 40 8.30 8.99 3.90
CA ASN A 40 6.91 9.25 4.24
C ASN A 40 6.11 7.94 4.30
N ALA A 41 5.21 7.82 5.28
CA ALA A 41 4.34 6.65 5.38
C ALA A 41 3.22 6.66 4.34
N VAL A 42 2.86 7.85 3.87
CA VAL A 42 1.83 8.11 2.86
C VAL A 42 2.40 8.96 1.75
N LEU A 43 2.03 8.67 0.51
CA LEU A 43 2.33 9.47 -0.67
C LEU A 43 1.10 9.66 -1.54
N THR A 44 1.11 10.68 -2.39
CA THR A 44 0.12 10.86 -3.44
C THR A 44 0.29 9.79 -4.52
N CYS A 45 -0.81 9.13 -4.88
CA CYS A 45 -0.85 8.16 -5.97
C CYS A 45 -0.64 8.89 -7.31
N PRO A 46 0.34 8.49 -8.13
CA PRO A 46 0.61 9.13 -9.42
C PRO A 46 -0.51 8.88 -10.45
N ASP A 47 -1.33 7.85 -10.26
CA ASP A 47 -2.40 7.49 -11.21
C ASP A 47 -3.73 8.18 -10.94
N CYS A 48 -4.09 8.42 -9.67
CA CYS A 48 -5.43 8.91 -9.31
C CYS A 48 -5.43 10.07 -8.32
N GLY A 49 -4.26 10.55 -7.89
CA GLY A 49 -4.12 11.62 -6.90
C GLY A 49 -4.56 11.27 -5.48
N GLY A 50 -5.15 10.08 -5.25
CA GLY A 50 -5.54 9.62 -3.91
C GLY A 50 -4.33 9.24 -3.03
N PRO A 51 -4.52 9.05 -1.72
CA PRO A 51 -3.44 8.62 -0.85
C PRO A 51 -3.02 7.18 -1.17
N SER A 52 -1.74 6.91 -0.93
CA SER A 52 -1.13 5.60 -1.07
C SER A 52 -0.25 5.29 0.13
N ILE A 53 -0.40 4.08 0.66
CA ILE A 53 0.19 3.68 1.93
C ILE A 53 1.46 2.87 1.68
N GLY A 54 2.55 3.23 2.36
CA GLY A 54 3.84 2.56 2.29
C GLY A 54 3.84 1.22 3.02
N LEU A 55 3.91 0.11 2.27
CA LEU A 55 3.92 -1.25 2.80
C LEU A 55 5.35 -1.81 2.87
N THR A 56 5.56 -2.91 3.57
CA THR A 56 6.90 -3.53 3.63
C THR A 56 7.24 -4.20 2.29
N ARG A 57 8.52 -4.52 2.09
CA ARG A 57 9.03 -5.20 0.89
C ARG A 57 8.43 -6.59 0.65
N LYS A 58 7.79 -7.19 1.66
CA LYS A 58 7.16 -8.51 1.54
C LYS A 58 5.77 -8.43 0.93
N PHE A 59 5.18 -7.23 0.83
CA PHE A 59 3.89 -7.05 0.20
C PHE A 59 3.94 -7.40 -1.29
N LYS A 60 3.02 -8.28 -1.71
CA LYS A 60 2.75 -8.58 -3.11
C LYS A 60 1.37 -8.04 -3.45
N PRO A 61 1.25 -7.04 -4.35
CA PRO A 61 -0.03 -6.47 -4.68
C PRO A 61 -0.92 -7.52 -5.38
N PRO A 62 -2.21 -7.62 -5.00
CA PRO A 62 -3.18 -8.42 -5.74
C PRO A 62 -3.35 -7.90 -7.16
N LYS A 63 -3.99 -8.72 -8.02
CA LYS A 63 -4.44 -8.24 -9.34
C LYS A 63 -5.41 -7.07 -9.13
N ARG A 64 -5.34 -6.03 -9.95
CA ARG A 64 -6.19 -4.83 -9.84
C ARG A 64 -7.71 -5.15 -9.87
N THR A 65 -8.08 -6.21 -10.60
CA THR A 65 -9.46 -6.69 -10.74
C THR A 65 -9.95 -7.49 -9.54
N ASP A 66 -9.05 -7.92 -8.64
CA ASP A 66 -9.40 -8.73 -7.48
C ASP A 66 -9.88 -7.86 -6.31
N ILE A 67 -11.12 -7.39 -6.40
CA ILE A 67 -11.72 -6.45 -5.45
C ILE A 67 -11.65 -6.99 -4.02
N LYS A 68 -12.05 -8.25 -3.83
CA LYS A 68 -12.12 -8.89 -2.51
C LYS A 68 -10.75 -8.96 -1.84
N GLN A 69 -9.70 -9.27 -2.60
CA GLN A 69 -8.35 -9.25 -2.04
C GLN A 69 -7.88 -7.82 -1.72
N TRP A 70 -8.23 -6.83 -2.55
CA TRP A 70 -7.92 -5.43 -2.24
C TRP A 70 -8.64 -4.92 -0.98
N GLU A 71 -9.91 -5.26 -0.80
CA GLU A 71 -10.69 -4.95 0.41
C GLU A 71 -10.06 -5.59 1.64
N LYS A 72 -9.63 -6.86 1.55
CA LYS A 72 -8.91 -7.55 2.63
C LYS A 72 -7.61 -6.84 2.99
N VAL A 73 -6.82 -6.46 1.98
CA VAL A 73 -5.56 -5.74 2.19
C VAL A 73 -5.84 -4.38 2.86
N GLU A 74 -6.85 -3.65 2.39
CA GLU A 74 -7.24 -2.37 3.00
C GLU A 74 -7.66 -2.55 4.46
N ALA A 75 -8.51 -3.55 4.75
CA ALA A 75 -8.95 -3.85 6.11
C ALA A 75 -7.76 -4.18 7.03
N LEU A 76 -6.82 -5.00 6.56
CA LEU A 76 -5.57 -5.27 7.29
C LEU A 76 -4.77 -4.00 7.56
N VAL A 77 -4.61 -3.12 6.56
CA VAL A 77 -3.89 -1.85 6.74
C VAL A 77 -4.61 -0.91 7.72
N ARG A 78 -5.95 -0.87 7.70
CA ARG A 78 -6.76 -0.13 8.70
C ARG A 78 -6.55 -0.66 10.11
N HIS A 79 -6.34 -1.96 10.27
CA HIS A 79 -5.92 -2.55 11.55
C HIS A 79 -4.43 -2.33 11.88
N GLY A 80 -3.65 -1.70 10.99
CA GLY A 80 -2.25 -1.34 11.21
C GLY A 80 -1.23 -2.32 10.62
N PHE A 81 -1.67 -3.31 9.83
CA PHE A 81 -0.77 -4.27 9.18
C PHE A 81 -0.12 -3.66 7.92
N LEU A 82 1.20 -3.68 7.84
CA LEU A 82 1.97 -3.27 6.65
C LEU A 82 2.66 -4.45 5.96
N PHE A 83 2.17 -5.67 6.18
CA PHE A 83 2.66 -6.93 5.60
C PHE A 83 4.05 -7.37 6.07
N TRP A 84 4.29 -7.41 7.39
CA TRP A 84 5.50 -8.03 7.94
C TRP A 84 5.45 -9.56 7.86
N SER A 85 6.61 -10.19 8.07
CA SER A 85 6.66 -11.64 8.34
C SER A 85 6.08 -11.91 9.72
N LEU A 86 5.02 -12.70 9.77
CA LEU A 86 4.41 -13.18 11.00
C LEU A 86 4.71 -14.68 11.14
N GLY A 87 4.47 -15.24 12.33
CA GLY A 87 4.61 -16.69 12.58
C GLY A 87 3.51 -17.55 11.94
N GLU A 88 2.53 -16.92 11.30
CA GLU A 88 1.42 -17.57 10.58
C GLU A 88 1.10 -16.78 9.30
N PRO A 89 0.43 -17.40 8.31
CA PRO A 89 -0.01 -16.68 7.12
C PRO A 89 -1.08 -15.63 7.44
N TYR A 90 -1.17 -14.59 6.58
CA TYR A 90 -2.28 -13.65 6.61
C TYR A 90 -3.61 -14.35 6.29
N PRO A 91 -4.75 -13.82 6.77
CA PRO A 91 -6.05 -14.43 6.53
C PRO A 91 -6.35 -14.56 5.03
N GLU A 92 -7.12 -15.57 4.68
CA GLU A 92 -7.47 -15.85 3.28
C GLU A 92 -8.61 -14.93 2.82
N THR A 93 -9.60 -14.71 3.68
CA THR A 93 -10.82 -13.95 3.40
C THR A 93 -10.91 -12.65 4.21
N LEU A 94 -11.79 -11.75 3.78
CA LEU A 94 -12.06 -10.48 4.46
C LEU A 94 -12.67 -10.69 5.86
N ASP A 95 -13.59 -11.64 6.01
CA ASP A 95 -14.30 -11.88 7.27
C ASP A 95 -13.38 -12.33 8.41
N GLN A 96 -12.25 -12.95 8.07
CA GLN A 96 -11.24 -13.40 9.04
C GLN A 96 -10.36 -12.25 9.56
N VAL A 97 -10.36 -11.09 8.90
CA VAL A 97 -9.43 -9.99 9.21
C VAL A 97 -9.60 -9.49 10.64
N THR A 98 -10.83 -9.32 11.12
CA THR A 98 -11.08 -8.80 12.47
C THR A 98 -10.52 -9.72 13.55
N ALA A 99 -10.84 -11.02 13.47
CA ALA A 99 -10.33 -12.00 14.43
C ALA A 99 -8.80 -12.13 14.35
N PHE A 100 -8.24 -12.07 13.15
CA PHE A 100 -6.79 -12.06 12.94
C PHE A 100 -6.13 -10.83 13.60
N ALA A 101 -6.70 -9.64 13.38
CA ALA A 101 -6.19 -8.39 13.94
C ALA A 101 -6.22 -8.38 15.47
N GLN A 102 -7.28 -8.93 16.08
CA GLN A 102 -7.38 -9.05 17.53
C GLN A 102 -6.27 -9.93 18.11
N ARG A 103 -6.02 -11.11 17.52
CA ARG A 103 -4.95 -12.02 17.98
C ARG A 103 -3.55 -11.40 17.88
N HIS A 104 -3.34 -10.49 16.93
CA HIS A 104 -2.07 -9.81 16.68
C HIS A 104 -2.01 -8.37 17.24
N ALA A 105 -3.00 -7.95 18.03
CA ALA A 105 -3.08 -6.58 18.53
C ALA A 105 -1.82 -6.14 19.30
N GLY A 106 -1.22 -7.04 20.10
CA GLY A 106 0.02 -6.75 20.82
C GLY A 106 1.23 -6.53 19.89
N PHE A 107 1.30 -7.24 18.77
CA PHE A 107 2.34 -7.00 17.75
C PHE A 107 2.15 -5.62 17.10
N ILE A 108 0.91 -5.31 16.71
CA ILE A 108 0.57 -4.02 16.09
C ILE A 108 0.82 -2.86 17.06
N GLY A 109 0.49 -3.02 18.34
CA GLY A 109 0.78 -2.02 19.37
C GLY A 109 2.27 -1.68 19.46
N ARG A 110 3.14 -2.68 19.41
CA ARG A 110 4.61 -2.47 19.40
C ARG A 110 5.07 -1.78 18.11
N GLU A 111 4.56 -2.17 16.95
CA GLU A 111 4.92 -1.51 15.69
C GLU A 111 4.46 -0.05 15.64
N ARG A 112 3.27 0.25 16.18
CA ARG A 112 2.75 1.61 16.36
C ARG A 112 3.65 2.44 17.26
N ALA A 113 4.06 1.89 18.40
CA ALA A 113 4.95 2.57 19.34
C ALA A 113 6.32 2.91 18.74
N LYS A 114 6.85 2.08 17.83
CA LYS A 114 8.13 2.35 17.15
C LYS A 114 8.06 3.53 16.16
N ARG A 115 6.90 3.76 15.55
CA ARG A 115 6.73 4.75 14.47
C ARG A 115 5.38 5.47 14.57
N PRO A 116 5.09 6.18 15.67
CA PRO A 116 3.78 6.77 15.92
C PRO A 116 3.35 7.73 14.81
N ASP A 117 4.26 8.62 14.37
CA ASP A 117 3.96 9.61 13.32
C ASP A 117 3.58 8.95 11.99
N ALA A 118 4.25 7.83 11.64
CA ALA A 118 3.94 7.10 10.42
C ALA A 118 2.53 6.51 10.46
N TYR A 119 2.11 5.99 11.61
CA TYR A 119 0.76 5.45 11.78
C TYR A 119 -0.30 6.55 11.80
N ALA A 120 -0.02 7.68 12.46
CA ALA A 120 -0.91 8.84 12.43
C ALA A 120 -1.15 9.35 10.99
N GLN A 121 -0.09 9.43 10.17
CA GLN A 121 -0.21 9.78 8.75
C GLN A 121 -1.09 8.79 7.97
N ILE A 122 -0.91 7.48 8.21
CA ILE A 122 -1.69 6.43 7.54
C ILE A 122 -3.17 6.52 7.93
N GLU A 123 -3.46 6.67 9.21
CA GLU A 123 -4.83 6.75 9.73
C GLU A 123 -5.57 7.99 9.24
N ALA A 124 -4.90 9.15 9.23
CA ALA A 124 -5.45 10.37 8.64
C ALA A 124 -5.82 10.13 7.16
N ALA A 125 -4.88 9.60 6.39
CA ALA A 125 -5.08 9.33 4.96
C ALA A 125 -6.21 8.33 4.66
N LEU A 126 -6.39 7.30 5.51
CA LEU A 126 -7.46 6.32 5.35
C LEU A 126 -8.82 6.83 5.82
N SER A 127 -8.85 7.79 6.74
CA SER A 127 -10.07 8.45 7.23
C SER A 127 -10.64 9.39 6.17
N ASP A 128 -9.78 10.12 5.47
CA ASP A 128 -10.17 11.00 4.35
C ASP A 128 -10.79 10.21 3.19
N MET A 129 -10.34 8.97 2.97
CA MET A 129 -10.90 8.10 1.93
C MET A 129 -12.32 7.63 2.25
N SER A 130 -12.64 7.34 3.52
CA SER A 130 -13.99 6.92 3.93
C SER A 130 -15.03 8.02 3.82
N GLY A 131 -14.63 9.30 3.82
CA GLY A 131 -15.53 10.43 3.65
C GLY A 131 -16.01 10.68 2.22
N THR A 132 -15.43 9.99 1.22
CA THR A 132 -15.79 10.15 -0.21
C THR A 132 -16.79 9.09 -0.69
N LEU A 133 -17.40 8.32 0.21
CA LEU A 133 -18.57 7.50 -0.09
C LEU A 133 -19.83 8.34 0.15
N LYS A 134 -20.18 9.17 -0.82
CA LYS A 134 -21.49 9.82 -0.90
C LYS A 134 -22.01 9.71 -2.32
#